data_AF-A0A849E2U7-F1
#
_entry.id   AF-A0A849E2U7-F1
#
_cell.length_a   1.000
_cell.length_b   1.000
_cell.length_c   1.000
_cell.angle_alpha   90.00
_cell.angle_beta   90.00
_cell.angle_gamma   90.00
#
_symmetry.space_group_name_H-M   'P 1'
#
loop_
_entity.id
_entity.type
_entity.pdbx_description
1 polymer ?
#
loop_
_entity_poly.entity_id
_entity_poly.type
_entity_poly.pdbx_seq_one_letter_code
_entity_poly.pdbx_strand_id
1 'polypeptide(L)'
;LALGLFIAIGFAWCLGFGATLAEPALNALGLTVESLTNGSFRKSTLLYTVSFGVGCGIALGVAKIIFSIPIAWLLVPGYLIALVLTWFSSEEYVNIAWDSAGVTTGPVTVPLVLAMGLGFGNAVDAVDGFGILSMASIGPIISVLIVGLWVQWKVDKKHREYDDEHIVSNPTY
;
A
#
# COMPACT_ATOMS: atom_id res chain seq x y z
N LEU A 1 -10.50 27.12 -8.25
CA LEU A 1 -11.04 25.93 -7.56
C LEU A 1 -10.19 24.68 -7.80
N ALA A 2 -10.05 24.20 -9.05
CA ALA A 2 -9.33 22.96 -9.37
C ALA A 2 -7.85 22.93 -8.91
N LEU A 3 -7.13 24.04 -9.05
CA LEU A 3 -5.73 24.14 -8.59
C LEU A 3 -5.58 23.93 -7.08
N GLY A 4 -6.47 24.53 -6.27
CA GLY A 4 -6.43 24.39 -4.82
C GLY A 4 -6.70 22.96 -4.37
N LEU A 5 -7.64 22.28 -5.04
CA LEU A 5 -7.93 20.87 -4.78
C LEU A 5 -6.71 19.98 -5.09
N PHE A 6 -6.08 20.20 -6.24
CA PHE A 6 -4.89 19.45 -6.64
C PHE A 6 -3.74 19.64 -5.63
N ILE A 7 -3.50 20.88 -5.19
CA ILE A 7 -2.48 21.19 -4.18
C ILE A 7 -2.82 20.51 -2.85
N ALA A 8 -4.06 20.59 -2.39
CA ALA A 8 -4.48 20.00 -1.12
C ALA A 8 -4.34 18.47 -1.10
N ILE A 9 -4.81 17.79 -2.15
CA ILE A 9 -4.71 16.33 -2.27
C ILE A 9 -3.25 15.91 -2.46
N GLY A 10 -2.47 16.62 -3.28
CA GLY A 10 -1.05 16.35 -3.49
C GLY A 10 -0.23 16.54 -2.21
N PHE A 11 -0.52 17.58 -1.43
CA PHE A 11 0.10 17.81 -0.14
C PHE A 11 -0.24 16.70 0.86
N ALA A 12 -1.52 16.30 0.94
CA ALA A 12 -1.96 15.19 1.77
C ALA A 12 -1.27 13.87 1.40
N TRP A 13 -1.12 13.60 0.10
CA TRP A 13 -0.40 12.44 -0.42
C TRP A 13 1.07 12.44 0.02
N CYS A 14 1.77 13.58 -0.16
CA CYS A 14 3.17 13.71 0.23
C CYS A 14 3.39 13.52 1.74
N LEU A 15 2.51 14.09 2.57
CA LEU A 15 2.56 13.92 4.02
C LEU A 15 2.33 12.47 4.43
N GLY A 16 1.32 11.82 3.85
CA GLY A 16 1.04 10.41 4.08
C GLY A 16 2.21 9.50 3.70
N PHE A 17 2.78 9.73 2.51
CA PHE A 17 3.93 9.01 2.01
C PHE A 17 5.15 9.19 2.94
N GLY A 18 5.48 10.44 3.28
CA GLY A 18 6.64 10.75 4.13
C GLY A 18 6.51 10.22 5.55
N ALA A 19 5.32 10.33 6.16
CA ALA A 19 5.05 9.81 7.49
C ALA A 19 5.16 8.28 7.55
N THR A 20 4.65 7.59 6.52
CA THR A 20 4.75 6.13 6.41
C THR A 20 6.21 5.70 6.28
N LEU A 21 7.02 6.42 5.50
CA LEU A 21 8.45 6.13 5.35
C LEU A 21 9.21 6.34 6.66
N ALA A 22 8.77 7.30 7.48
CA ALA A 22 9.33 7.60 8.79
C ALA A 22 8.87 6.62 9.89
N GLU A 23 7.91 5.74 9.62
CA GLU A 23 7.34 4.84 10.60
C GLU A 23 8.35 3.74 11.01
N PRO A 24 8.81 3.70 12.27
CA PRO A 24 9.80 2.72 12.73
C PRO A 24 9.28 1.28 12.65
N ALA A 25 7.99 1.06 12.88
CA ALA A 25 7.39 -0.26 12.78
C ALA A 25 7.45 -0.81 11.34
N LEU A 26 7.26 0.04 10.33
CA LEU A 26 7.39 -0.36 8.92
C LEU A 26 8.84 -0.70 8.56
N ASN A 27 9.78 0.06 9.11
CA ASN A 27 11.20 -0.18 8.94
C ASN A 27 11.61 -1.56 9.49
N ALA A 28 11.07 -1.93 10.66
CA ALA A 28 11.27 -3.24 11.27
C ALA A 28 10.62 -4.37 10.45
N LEU A 29 9.36 -4.20 10.03
CA LEU A 29 8.68 -5.17 9.15
C LEU A 29 9.49 -5.44 7.89
N GLY A 30 10.01 -4.39 7.24
CA GLY A 30 10.82 -4.54 6.03
C GLY A 30 12.09 -5.35 6.22
N LEU A 31 12.75 -5.26 7.39
CA LEU A 31 13.90 -6.11 7.71
C LEU A 31 13.48 -7.58 7.87
N THR A 32 12.36 -7.84 8.55
CA THR A 32 11.81 -9.19 8.70
C THR A 32 11.44 -9.79 7.35
N VAL A 33 10.73 -9.06 6.52
CA VAL A 33 10.32 -9.49 5.17
C VAL A 33 11.53 -9.80 4.28
N GLU A 34 12.55 -8.94 4.29
CA GLU A 34 13.77 -9.18 3.52
C GLU A 34 14.49 -10.47 3.97
N SER A 35 14.49 -10.76 5.28
CA SER A 35 15.06 -11.99 5.81
C SER A 35 14.25 -13.24 5.48
N LEU A 36 12.91 -13.17 5.52
CA LEU A 36 12.01 -14.30 5.24
C LEU A 36 11.97 -14.64 3.74
N THR A 37 12.05 -13.62 2.88
CA THR A 37 11.99 -13.77 1.42
C THR A 37 13.33 -14.11 0.78
N ASN A 38 14.37 -14.43 1.58
CA ASN A 38 15.76 -14.60 1.12
C ASN A 38 16.26 -13.45 0.21
N GLY A 39 15.81 -12.22 0.49
CA GLY A 39 16.15 -11.03 -0.30
C GLY A 39 15.42 -10.88 -1.64
N SER A 40 14.49 -11.77 -1.98
CA SER A 40 13.62 -11.63 -3.16
C SER A 40 12.75 -10.37 -3.06
N PHE A 41 12.30 -10.03 -1.84
CA PHE A 41 11.58 -8.81 -1.56
C PHE A 41 12.41 -7.88 -0.67
N ARG A 42 13.07 -6.90 -1.29
CA ARG A 42 13.93 -5.96 -0.56
C ARG A 42 13.12 -5.08 0.38
N LYS A 43 13.70 -4.76 1.54
CA LYS A 43 13.14 -3.79 2.49
C LYS A 43 12.76 -2.47 1.81
N SER A 44 13.64 -1.93 0.99
CA SER A 44 13.40 -0.66 0.29
C SER A 44 12.16 -0.72 -0.60
N THR A 45 11.97 -1.83 -1.33
CA THR A 45 10.78 -2.07 -2.15
C THR A 45 9.53 -2.09 -1.29
N LEU A 46 9.56 -2.76 -0.13
CA LEU A 46 8.42 -2.74 0.81
C LEU A 46 8.08 -1.33 1.26
N LEU A 47 9.09 -0.59 1.76
CA LEU A 47 8.89 0.75 2.32
C LEU A 47 8.26 1.69 1.29
N TYR A 48 8.78 1.71 0.06
CA TYR A 48 8.22 2.54 -1.00
C TYR A 48 6.83 2.09 -1.45
N THR A 49 6.59 0.77 -1.55
CA THR A 49 5.29 0.21 -1.96
C THR A 49 4.20 0.54 -0.94
N VAL A 50 4.49 0.35 0.35
CA VAL A 50 3.56 0.64 1.44
C VAL A 50 3.33 2.15 1.53
N SER A 51 4.39 2.97 1.52
CA SER A 51 4.26 4.43 1.57
C SER A 51 3.47 5.01 0.40
N PHE A 52 3.67 4.47 -0.80
CA PHE A 52 2.89 4.83 -1.98
C PHE A 52 1.41 4.46 -1.81
N GLY A 53 1.12 3.25 -1.33
CA GLY A 53 -0.24 2.80 -1.04
C GLY A 53 -0.94 3.69 -0.01
N VAL A 54 -0.27 4.01 1.11
CA VAL A 54 -0.81 4.90 2.15
C VAL A 54 -1.05 6.30 1.60
N GLY A 55 -0.10 6.88 0.87
CA GLY A 55 -0.26 8.19 0.24
C GLY A 55 -1.50 8.24 -0.67
N CYS A 56 -1.66 7.23 -1.54
CA CYS A 56 -2.83 7.11 -2.41
C CYS A 56 -4.13 6.94 -1.63
N GLY A 57 -4.12 6.13 -0.56
CA GLY A 57 -5.25 5.96 0.35
C GLY A 57 -5.66 7.27 1.02
N ILE A 58 -4.69 8.03 1.53
CA ILE A 58 -4.92 9.33 2.16
C ILE A 58 -5.47 10.34 1.14
N ALA A 59 -4.91 10.39 -0.07
CA ALA A 59 -5.42 11.24 -1.14
C ALA A 59 -6.89 10.94 -1.47
N LEU A 60 -7.25 9.65 -1.59
CA LEU A 60 -8.64 9.23 -1.79
C LEU A 60 -9.53 9.55 -0.59
N GLY A 61 -9.02 9.39 0.63
CA GLY A 61 -9.73 9.75 1.86
C GLY A 61 -10.04 11.25 1.96
N VAL A 62 -9.08 12.10 1.58
CA VAL A 62 -9.26 13.55 1.51
C VAL A 62 -10.25 13.92 0.41
N ALA A 63 -10.12 13.34 -0.79
CA ALA A 63 -11.07 13.55 -1.87
C ALA A 63 -12.50 13.16 -1.43
N LYS A 64 -12.63 12.05 -0.70
CA LYS A 64 -13.89 11.60 -0.13
C LYS A 64 -14.53 12.64 0.80
N ILE A 65 -13.76 13.29 1.67
CA ILE A 65 -14.27 14.35 2.55
C ILE A 65 -14.76 15.53 1.71
N ILE A 66 -13.92 15.99 0.78
CA ILE A 66 -14.21 17.17 -0.04
C ILE A 66 -15.46 16.97 -0.91
N PHE A 67 -15.63 15.78 -1.48
CA PHE A 67 -16.76 15.45 -2.34
C PHE A 67 -17.93 14.78 -1.59
N SER A 68 -17.86 14.66 -0.26
CA SER A 68 -18.89 13.99 0.56
C SER A 68 -19.26 12.59 0.06
N ILE A 69 -18.27 11.81 -0.39
CA ILE A 69 -18.48 10.46 -0.92
C ILE A 69 -18.79 9.50 0.24
N PRO A 70 -19.82 8.64 0.14
CA PRO A 70 -20.07 7.62 1.15
C PRO A 70 -18.88 6.68 1.27
N ILE A 71 -18.36 6.47 2.49
CA ILE A 71 -17.16 5.66 2.71
C ILE A 71 -17.32 4.22 2.20
N ALA A 72 -18.53 3.66 2.28
CA ALA A 72 -18.84 2.32 1.79
C ALA A 72 -18.53 2.15 0.29
N TRP A 73 -18.69 3.21 -0.51
CA TRP A 73 -18.40 3.18 -1.95
C TRP A 73 -16.91 3.11 -2.26
N LEU A 74 -16.05 3.32 -1.26
CA LEU A 74 -14.60 3.15 -1.39
C LEU A 74 -14.14 1.85 -0.72
N LEU A 75 -14.65 1.56 0.48
CA LEU A 75 -14.25 0.37 1.23
C LEU A 75 -14.70 -0.92 0.57
N VAL A 76 -15.96 -1.02 0.14
CA VAL A 76 -16.49 -2.25 -0.47
C VAL A 76 -15.70 -2.64 -1.72
N PRO A 77 -15.55 -1.79 -2.75
CA PRO A 77 -14.75 -2.15 -3.91
C PRO A 77 -13.26 -2.31 -3.56
N GLY A 78 -12.71 -1.51 -2.65
CA GLY A 78 -11.32 -1.63 -2.22
C GLY A 78 -11.01 -3.00 -1.61
N TYR A 79 -11.85 -3.47 -0.68
CA TYR A 79 -11.70 -4.79 -0.08
C TYR A 79 -12.01 -5.92 -1.06
N LEU A 80 -12.99 -5.76 -1.97
CA LEU A 80 -13.21 -6.74 -3.04
C LEU A 80 -11.97 -6.92 -3.91
N ILE A 81 -11.32 -5.82 -4.31
CA ILE A 81 -10.06 -5.86 -5.05
C ILE A 81 -8.98 -6.55 -4.22
N ALA A 82 -8.83 -6.20 -2.94
CA ALA A 82 -7.84 -6.82 -2.05
C ALA A 82 -8.05 -8.34 -1.90
N LEU A 83 -9.31 -8.79 -1.79
CA LEU A 83 -9.65 -10.22 -1.69
C LEU A 83 -9.36 -10.96 -3.00
N VAL A 84 -9.69 -10.36 -4.15
CA VAL A 84 -9.36 -10.95 -5.46
C VAL A 84 -7.85 -11.06 -5.64
N LEU A 85 -7.09 -10.01 -5.31
CA LEU A 85 -5.64 -10.05 -5.37
C LEU A 85 -5.04 -11.08 -4.41
N THR A 86 -5.59 -11.18 -3.19
CA THR A 86 -5.20 -12.19 -2.20
C THR A 86 -5.35 -13.60 -2.75
N TRP A 87 -6.43 -13.89 -3.50
CA TRP A 87 -6.65 -15.19 -4.12
C TRP A 87 -5.56 -15.59 -5.13
N PHE A 88 -4.96 -14.62 -5.82
CA PHE A 88 -3.91 -14.88 -6.81
C PHE A 88 -2.48 -14.82 -6.23
N SER A 89 -2.30 -14.26 -5.04
CA SER A 89 -0.98 -14.08 -4.42
C SER A 89 -0.52 -15.32 -3.65
N SER A 90 0.80 -15.48 -3.53
CA SER A 90 1.37 -16.46 -2.60
C SER A 90 1.11 -16.07 -1.14
N GLU A 91 1.07 -17.06 -0.26
CA GLU A 91 0.85 -16.88 1.18
C GLU A 91 1.82 -15.86 1.82
N GLU A 92 3.08 -15.87 1.37
CA GLU A 92 4.09 -14.92 1.81
C GLU A 92 3.69 -13.47 1.52
N TYR A 93 3.29 -13.15 0.28
CA TYR A 93 2.89 -11.78 -0.08
C TYR A 93 1.56 -11.37 0.55
N VAL A 94 0.64 -12.32 0.74
CA VAL A 94 -0.62 -12.08 1.46
C VAL A 94 -0.32 -11.66 2.89
N ASN A 95 0.49 -12.42 3.63
CA ASN A 95 0.82 -12.11 5.02
C ASN A 95 1.49 -10.74 5.13
N ILE A 96 2.44 -10.44 4.24
CA ILE A 96 3.12 -9.14 4.21
C ILE A 96 2.14 -7.99 3.95
N ALA A 97 1.22 -8.15 2.99
CA ALA A 97 0.27 -7.10 2.61
C ALA A 97 -0.69 -6.76 3.75
N TRP A 98 -1.25 -7.77 4.41
CA TRP A 98 -2.22 -7.58 5.49
C TRP A 98 -1.54 -7.10 6.79
N ASP A 99 -0.32 -7.53 7.10
CA ASP A 99 0.46 -6.99 8.22
C ASP A 99 0.88 -5.53 7.98
N SER A 100 1.20 -5.17 6.73
CA SER A 100 1.58 -3.81 6.36
C SER A 100 0.50 -2.79 6.73
N ALA A 101 -0.79 -3.15 6.61
CA ALA A 101 -1.88 -2.28 7.03
C ALA A 101 -1.85 -1.98 8.53
N GLY A 102 -1.66 -2.99 9.38
CA GLY A 102 -1.58 -2.82 10.83
C GLY A 102 -0.37 -1.97 11.21
N VAL A 103 0.77 -2.21 10.57
CA VAL A 103 2.02 -1.47 10.83
C VAL A 103 1.91 0.01 10.43
N THR A 104 1.11 0.34 9.42
CA THR A 104 0.85 1.75 9.03
C THR A 104 -0.06 2.51 9.99
N THR A 105 -0.68 1.83 10.98
CA THR A 105 -1.42 2.49 12.07
C THR A 105 -0.53 2.89 13.25
N GLY A 106 0.74 3.21 12.97
CA GLY A 106 1.73 3.52 13.98
C GLY A 106 1.60 4.91 14.62
N PRO A 107 2.43 5.17 15.64
CA PRO A 107 2.42 6.41 16.42
C PRO A 107 2.73 7.68 15.61
N VAL A 108 3.28 7.55 14.39
CA VAL A 108 3.54 8.70 13.52
C VAL A 108 2.37 8.95 12.57
N THR A 109 1.93 7.89 11.88
CA THR A 109 0.97 8.02 10.77
C THR A 109 -0.45 8.31 11.25
N VAL A 110 -0.90 7.69 12.34
CA VAL A 110 -2.29 7.85 12.82
C VAL A 110 -2.58 9.27 13.32
N PRO A 111 -1.77 9.89 14.21
CA PRO A 111 -2.03 11.25 14.66
C PRO A 111 -2.06 12.26 13.50
N LEU A 112 -1.16 12.09 12.53
CA LEU A 112 -1.12 12.92 11.33
C LEU A 112 -2.42 12.80 10.51
N VAL A 113 -2.84 11.57 10.20
CA VAL A 113 -4.05 11.30 9.41
C VAL A 113 -5.31 11.84 10.10
N LEU A 114 -5.42 11.65 11.41
CA LEU A 114 -6.54 12.18 12.19
C LEU A 114 -6.53 13.72 12.24
N ALA A 115 -5.37 14.34 12.45
CA ALA A 115 -5.23 15.80 12.42
C ALA A 115 -5.62 16.38 11.04
N MET A 116 -5.19 15.71 9.95
CA MET A 116 -5.60 16.08 8.59
C MET A 116 -7.11 15.91 8.38
N GLY A 117 -7.68 14.81 8.85
CA GLY A 117 -9.12 14.55 8.78
C GLY A 117 -9.95 15.62 9.49
N LEU A 118 -9.52 16.03 10.68
CA LEU A 118 -10.14 17.14 11.41
C LEU A 118 -9.97 18.48 10.67
N GLY A 119 -8.77 18.75 10.13
CA GLY A 119 -8.50 19.98 9.39
C GLY A 119 -9.37 20.12 8.13
N PHE A 120 -9.39 19.08 7.28
CA PHE A 120 -10.24 19.07 6.08
C PHE A 120 -11.72 19.04 6.43
N GLY A 121 -12.11 18.22 7.41
CA GLY A 121 -13.49 18.13 7.88
C GLY A 121 -14.04 19.49 8.33
N ASN A 122 -13.31 20.20 9.21
CA ASN A 122 -13.71 21.54 9.66
C ASN A 122 -13.78 22.55 8.51
N ALA A 123 -12.93 22.43 7.49
CA ALA A 123 -12.93 23.34 6.34
C ALA A 123 -14.13 23.14 5.40
N VAL A 124 -14.76 21.96 5.41
CA VAL A 124 -15.92 21.63 4.56
C VAL A 124 -17.18 21.31 5.36
N ASP A 125 -17.18 21.62 6.66
CA ASP A 125 -18.27 21.32 7.62
C ASP A 125 -18.69 19.83 7.64
N ALA A 126 -17.69 18.93 7.54
CA ALA A 126 -17.86 17.49 7.63
C ALA A 126 -17.14 16.93 8.86
N VAL A 127 -17.81 16.08 9.64
CA VAL A 127 -17.20 15.40 10.80
C VAL A 127 -16.70 14.03 10.36
N ASP A 128 -15.49 13.94 9.78
CA ASP A 128 -14.96 12.64 9.36
C ASP A 128 -13.42 12.56 9.21
N GLY A 129 -12.74 12.07 10.26
CA GLY A 129 -11.32 11.67 10.17
C GLY A 129 -11.10 10.17 9.93
N PHE A 130 -12.08 9.35 10.26
CA PHE A 130 -11.97 7.90 10.14
C PHE A 130 -11.94 7.44 8.68
N GLY A 131 -12.59 8.16 7.76
CA GLY A 131 -12.54 7.83 6.34
C GLY A 131 -11.14 7.89 5.73
N ILE A 132 -10.33 8.88 6.12
CA ILE A 132 -8.93 8.93 5.67
C ILE A 132 -8.15 7.76 6.27
N LEU A 133 -8.34 7.49 7.56
CA LEU A 133 -7.66 6.40 8.25
C LEU A 133 -7.97 5.03 7.63
N SER A 134 -9.24 4.76 7.31
CA SER A 134 -9.62 3.49 6.66
C SER A 134 -8.99 3.35 5.27
N MET A 135 -8.96 4.43 4.48
CA MET A 135 -8.34 4.38 3.16
C MET A 135 -6.82 4.27 3.23
N ALA A 136 -6.19 4.87 4.25
CA ALA A 136 -4.78 4.73 4.53
C ALA A 136 -4.39 3.28 4.87
N SER A 137 -5.29 2.45 5.40
CA SER A 137 -5.05 1.01 5.61
C SER A 137 -5.29 0.15 4.37
N ILE A 138 -6.29 0.45 3.53
CA ILE A 138 -6.55 -0.36 2.31
C ILE A 138 -5.48 -0.14 1.24
N GLY A 139 -5.03 1.10 1.07
CA GLY A 139 -4.01 1.46 0.09
C GLY A 139 -2.74 0.59 0.11
N PRO A 140 -2.06 0.40 1.26
CA PRO A 140 -0.87 -0.44 1.35
C PRO A 140 -1.17 -1.92 1.08
N ILE A 141 -2.34 -2.46 1.48
CA ILE A 141 -2.71 -3.86 1.18
C ILE A 141 -2.71 -4.10 -0.33
N ILE A 142 -3.47 -3.27 -1.06
CA ILE A 142 -3.59 -3.39 -2.51
C ILE A 142 -2.23 -3.19 -3.18
N SER A 143 -1.47 -2.17 -2.75
CA SER A 143 -0.15 -1.86 -3.30
C SER A 143 0.83 -3.03 -3.14
N VAL A 144 0.90 -3.62 -1.94
CA VAL A 144 1.79 -4.75 -1.66
C VAL A 144 1.36 -6.01 -2.41
N LEU A 145 0.06 -6.32 -2.49
CA LEU A 145 -0.43 -7.46 -3.26
C LEU A 145 -0.08 -7.33 -4.75
N ILE A 146 -0.26 -6.15 -5.35
CA ILE A 146 0.09 -5.89 -6.75
C ILE A 146 1.59 -6.09 -6.98
N VAL A 147 2.44 -5.51 -6.12
CA VAL A 147 3.89 -5.65 -6.26
C VAL A 147 4.34 -7.09 -5.99
N GLY A 148 3.74 -7.77 -5.00
CA GLY A 148 4.00 -9.17 -4.68
C GLY A 148 3.72 -10.09 -5.88
N LEU A 149 2.56 -9.95 -6.51
CA LEU A 149 2.23 -10.68 -7.74
C LEU A 149 3.22 -10.40 -8.87
N TRP A 150 3.65 -9.15 -9.03
CA TRP A 150 4.63 -8.78 -10.05
C TRP A 150 6.01 -9.38 -9.80
N VAL A 151 6.45 -9.42 -8.54
CA VAL A 151 7.70 -10.07 -8.14
C VAL A 151 7.61 -11.58 -8.36
N GLN A 152 6.53 -12.22 -7.92
CA GLN A 152 6.26 -13.64 -8.13
C GLN A 152 6.37 -14.02 -9.61
N TRP A 153 5.66 -13.29 -10.47
CA TRP A 153 5.68 -13.52 -11.91
C TRP A 153 7.08 -13.38 -12.52
N LYS A 154 7.88 -12.42 -12.05
CA LYS A 154 9.26 -12.24 -12.51
C LYS A 154 10.18 -13.39 -12.09
N VAL A 155 10.00 -13.92 -10.88
CA VAL A 155 10.78 -15.05 -10.37
C VAL A 155 10.44 -16.30 -11.17
N ASP A 156 9.15 -16.59 -11.36
CA ASP A 156 8.69 -17.75 -12.12
C ASP A 156 9.18 -17.73 -13.58
N LYS A 157 9.19 -16.54 -14.21
CA LYS A 157 9.68 -16.40 -15.57
C LYS A 157 11.18 -16.69 -15.69
N LYS A 158 11.99 -16.22 -14.74
CA LYS A 158 13.45 -16.47 -14.73
C LYS A 158 13.78 -17.95 -14.54
N HIS A 159 13.03 -18.66 -13.70
CA HIS A 159 13.20 -20.10 -13.53
C HIS A 159 12.93 -20.86 -14.83
N ARG A 160 11.86 -20.51 -15.55
CA ARG A 160 11.55 -21.10 -16.86
C ARG A 160 12.63 -20.85 -17.91
N GLU A 161 13.13 -19.61 -18.01
CA GLU A 161 14.21 -19.27 -18.95
C GLU A 161 15.51 -20.04 -18.63
N TYR A 162 15.85 -20.22 -17.35
CA TYR A 162 17.00 -21.02 -16.92
C TYR A 162 16.86 -22.50 -17.27
N ASP A 163 15.68 -23.08 -17.02
CA ASP A 163 15.40 -24.49 -17.35
C ASP A 163 15.47 -24.72 -18.87
N ASP A 164 14.90 -23.80 -19.68
CA ASP A 164 14.95 -23.87 -21.14
C ASP A 164 16.41 -23.77 -21.66
N GLU A 165 17.22 -22.85 -21.14
CA GLU A 165 18.65 -22.76 -21.50
C GLU A 165 19.45 -24.00 -21.08
N HIS A 166 19.14 -24.60 -19.93
CA HIS A 166 19.80 -25.82 -19.46
C HIS A 166 19.43 -27.05 -20.29
N ILE A 167 18.17 -27.17 -20.74
CA ILE A 167 17.73 -28.23 -21.64
C ILE A 167 18.39 -28.08 -23.01
N VAL A 168 18.46 -26.86 -23.55
CA VAL A 168 19.09 -26.61 -24.86
C VAL A 168 20.61 -26.82 -24.84
N SER A 169 21.27 -26.45 -23.74
CA SER A 169 22.74 -26.55 -23.62
C SER A 169 23.25 -27.95 -23.25
N ASN A 170 22.40 -28.82 -22.69
CA ASN A 170 22.78 -30.20 -22.37
C ASN A 170 21.69 -31.20 -22.79
N PRO A 171 21.59 -31.54 -24.09
CA PRO A 171 20.52 -32.36 -24.65
C PRO A 171 20.64 -33.87 -24.33
N THR A 172 21.42 -34.25 -23.31
CA THR A 172 21.85 -35.66 -23.09
C THR A 172 21.00 -36.44 -22.08
N TYR A 173 19.70 -36.11 -21.99
CA TYR A 173 18.61 -36.97 -21.52
C TYR A 173 17.37 -36.74 -22.39
#